data_AF-A0A0U5NX08-F1
#
_entry.id   AF-A0A0U5NX08-F1
#
_cell.length_a   1.000
_cell.length_b   1.000
_cell.length_c   1.000
_cell.angle_alpha   90.00
_cell.angle_beta   90.00
_cell.angle_gamma   90.00
#
_symmetry.space_group_name_H-M   'P 1'
#
loop_
_entity.id
_entity.type
_entity.pdbx_description
1 polymer ?
#
loop_
_entity_poly.entity_id
_entity_poly.type
_entity_poly.pdbx_seq_one_letter_code
_entity_poly.pdbx_strand_id
1 'polypeptide(L)'
;MAINENQCKHRIYLKSTRQWVEVSETVYREHTRFYDAFRKKAQYHGQCICPKNKFWLCDGDCCNCEYRRGGDMLSLDFTSENEDGDTCTPQDAIPDDSPLLDEIVCDRATLEQLFRRLQELMPEAEEIGRLRLQNIPDEAIADILGIKRTTFRSRLAKAKDILAAEYPDFF
;
A
#
# COMPACT_ATOMS: atom_id res chain seq x y z
N MET A 1 -46.81 10.37 -38.52
CA MET A 1 -45.50 9.87 -38.07
C MET A 1 -45.68 9.33 -36.67
N ALA A 2 -45.66 8.01 -36.49
CA ALA A 2 -45.82 7.39 -35.18
C ALA A 2 -44.52 7.57 -34.39
N ILE A 3 -44.55 8.36 -33.33
CA ILE A 3 -43.45 8.44 -32.36
C ILE A 3 -43.56 7.16 -31.53
N ASN A 4 -42.55 6.29 -31.67
CA ASN A 4 -42.43 5.06 -30.91
C ASN A 4 -42.17 5.43 -29.44
N GLU A 5 -43.24 5.63 -28.65
CA GLU A 5 -43.17 5.78 -27.20
C GLU A 5 -42.87 4.43 -26.56
N ASN A 6 -41.68 3.88 -26.82
CA ASN A 6 -41.13 2.84 -25.97
C ASN A 6 -40.54 3.52 -24.72
N GLN A 7 -41.41 4.18 -23.94
CA GLN A 7 -41.04 4.70 -22.62
C GLN A 7 -40.75 3.49 -21.73
N CYS A 8 -39.47 3.11 -21.62
CA CYS A 8 -39.01 2.23 -20.55
C CYS A 8 -39.44 2.84 -19.21
N LYS A 9 -40.54 2.34 -18.64
CA LYS A 9 -41.07 2.84 -17.39
C LYS A 9 -40.04 2.60 -16.29
N HIS A 10 -39.51 3.68 -15.70
CA HIS A 10 -38.60 3.57 -14.57
C HIS A 10 -39.37 3.08 -13.35
N ARG A 11 -38.81 2.09 -12.64
CA ARG A 11 -39.44 1.49 -11.46
C ARG A 11 -38.43 1.39 -10.32
N ILE A 12 -38.91 1.63 -9.12
CA ILE A 12 -38.15 1.44 -7.88
C ILE A 12 -38.83 0.35 -7.07
N TYR A 13 -38.03 -0.53 -6.45
CA TYR A 13 -38.53 -1.55 -5.56
C TYR A 13 -38.56 -1.03 -4.12
N LEU A 14 -39.72 -1.11 -3.47
CA LEU A 14 -39.87 -0.76 -2.06
C LEU A 14 -39.84 -2.03 -1.21
N LYS A 15 -38.81 -2.19 -0.36
CA LYS A 15 -38.69 -3.36 0.54
C LYS A 15 -39.82 -3.48 1.54
N SER A 16 -40.29 -2.36 2.09
CA SER A 16 -41.32 -2.31 3.12
C SER A 16 -42.64 -2.92 2.66
N THR A 17 -43.06 -2.60 1.43
CA THR A 17 -44.31 -3.11 0.82
C THR A 17 -44.09 -4.26 -0.15
N ARG A 18 -42.83 -4.57 -0.49
CA ARG A 18 -42.40 -5.59 -1.47
C ARG A 18 -42.97 -5.38 -2.87
N GLN A 19 -43.16 -4.12 -3.26
CA GLN A 19 -43.79 -3.75 -4.54
C GLN A 19 -42.87 -2.90 -5.41
N TRP A 20 -43.10 -2.98 -6.73
CA TRP A 20 -42.49 -2.10 -7.71
C TRP A 20 -43.38 -0.89 -7.96
N VAL A 21 -42.83 0.31 -7.77
CA VAL A 21 -43.54 1.57 -7.98
C VAL A 21 -42.99 2.24 -9.24
N GLU A 22 -43.88 2.61 -10.16
CA GLU A 22 -43.52 3.38 -11.36
C GLU A 22 -43.23 4.83 -10.94
N VAL A 23 -42.10 5.36 -11.40
CA VAL A 23 -41.64 6.71 -11.04
C VAL A 23 -41.19 7.46 -12.29
N SER A 24 -41.09 8.79 -12.18
CA SER A 24 -40.47 9.58 -13.25
C SER A 24 -38.98 9.27 -13.38
N GLU A 25 -38.41 9.56 -14.55
CA GLU A 25 -36.98 9.38 -14.81
C GLU A 25 -36.11 10.19 -13.85
N THR A 26 -36.50 11.43 -13.52
CA THR A 26 -35.78 12.29 -12.60
C THR A 26 -35.65 11.66 -11.21
N VAL A 27 -36.77 11.16 -10.67
CA VAL A 27 -36.82 10.48 -9.38
C VAL A 27 -35.99 9.20 -9.40
N TYR A 28 -36.10 8.40 -10.47
CA TYR A 28 -35.30 7.18 -10.61
C TYR A 28 -33.79 7.45 -10.63
N ARG A 29 -33.36 8.47 -11.40
CA ARG A 29 -31.95 8.86 -11.49
C ARG A 29 -31.42 9.35 -10.15
N GLU A 30 -32.14 10.22 -9.46
CA GLU A 30 -31.74 10.72 -8.14
C GLU A 30 -31.67 9.60 -7.09
N HIS A 31 -32.69 8.74 -7.04
CA HIS A 31 -32.72 7.58 -6.16
C HIS A 31 -31.51 6.66 -6.39
N THR A 32 -31.26 6.28 -7.65
CA THR A 32 -30.15 5.40 -8.00
C THR A 32 -28.81 6.04 -7.65
N ARG A 33 -28.61 7.32 -7.98
CA ARG A 33 -27.37 8.06 -7.66
C ARG A 33 -27.11 8.11 -6.16
N PHE A 34 -28.13 8.39 -5.36
CA PHE A 34 -28.01 8.47 -3.89
C PHE A 34 -27.56 7.12 -3.30
N TYR A 35 -28.27 6.04 -3.61
CA TYR A 35 -27.95 4.73 -3.05
C TYR A 35 -26.65 4.15 -3.61
N ASP A 36 -26.27 4.48 -4.85
CA ASP A 36 -24.97 4.09 -5.38
C ASP A 36 -23.83 4.81 -4.68
N ALA A 37 -23.94 6.10 -4.39
CA ALA A 37 -22.93 6.84 -3.64
C ALA A 37 -22.80 6.30 -2.20
N PHE A 38 -23.94 6.10 -1.53
CA PHE A 38 -24.00 5.51 -0.19
C PHE A 38 -23.33 4.12 -0.15
N ARG A 39 -23.72 3.24 -1.08
CA ARG A 39 -23.18 1.88 -1.16
C ARG A 39 -21.70 1.86 -1.51
N LYS A 40 -21.24 2.70 -2.45
CA LYS A 40 -19.81 2.82 -2.79
C LYS A 40 -18.98 3.23 -1.58
N LYS A 41 -19.46 4.20 -0.79
CA LYS A 41 -18.80 4.59 0.46
C LYS A 41 -18.74 3.43 1.44
N ALA A 42 -19.86 2.76 1.70
CA ALA A 42 -19.90 1.62 2.62
C ALA A 42 -19.04 0.43 2.12
N GLN A 43 -18.98 0.18 0.82
CA GLN A 43 -18.12 -0.84 0.21
C GLN A 43 -16.64 -0.49 0.33
N TYR A 44 -16.28 0.78 0.16
CA TYR A 44 -14.90 1.26 0.36
C TYR A 44 -14.40 0.99 1.78
N HIS A 45 -15.26 1.18 2.78
CA HIS A 45 -14.98 0.88 4.19
C HIS A 45 -15.18 -0.61 4.56
N GLY A 46 -15.47 -1.49 3.60
CA GLY A 46 -15.73 -2.91 3.87
C GLY A 46 -17.00 -3.20 4.68
N GLN A 47 -17.86 -2.20 4.90
CA GLN A 47 -19.08 -2.29 5.71
C GLN A 47 -20.28 -2.86 4.94
N CYS A 48 -20.16 -3.00 3.61
CA CYS A 48 -21.21 -3.49 2.73
C CYS A 48 -20.65 -4.44 1.68
N ILE A 49 -21.29 -5.60 1.49
CA ILE A 49 -20.95 -6.56 0.42
C ILE A 49 -22.14 -6.83 -0.52
N CYS A 50 -23.07 -5.87 -0.66
CA CYS A 50 -24.20 -6.01 -1.57
C CYS A 50 -23.72 -6.41 -2.97
N PRO A 51 -24.25 -7.49 -3.58
CA PRO A 51 -23.83 -7.88 -4.92
C PRO A 51 -24.48 -6.96 -5.97
N LYS A 52 -23.78 -6.71 -7.08
CA LYS A 52 -24.20 -5.76 -8.14
C LYS A 52 -25.61 -6.06 -8.68
N ASN A 53 -25.95 -7.34 -8.83
CA ASN A 53 -27.25 -7.79 -9.32
C ASN A 53 -28.42 -7.55 -8.34
N LYS A 54 -28.14 -7.18 -7.08
CA LYS A 54 -29.15 -6.84 -6.06
C LYS A 54 -29.11 -5.36 -5.67
N PHE A 55 -28.50 -4.50 -6.48
CA PHE A 55 -28.41 -3.07 -6.15
C PHE A 55 -29.77 -2.38 -6.06
N TRP A 56 -30.73 -2.81 -6.88
CA TRP A 56 -32.12 -2.38 -6.87
C TRP A 56 -32.85 -2.64 -5.54
N LEU A 57 -32.31 -3.51 -4.69
CA LEU A 57 -32.87 -3.86 -3.39
C LEU A 57 -32.40 -2.90 -2.29
N CYS A 58 -31.44 -2.01 -2.53
CA CYS A 58 -30.91 -1.13 -1.49
C CYS A 58 -31.84 0.04 -1.18
N ASP A 59 -32.17 0.16 0.09
CA ASP A 59 -33.00 1.17 0.72
C ASP A 59 -32.26 1.94 1.84
N GLY A 60 -30.96 1.69 2.00
CA GLY A 60 -30.10 2.42 2.95
C GLY A 60 -30.22 1.99 4.42
N ASP A 61 -31.19 1.14 4.78
CA ASP A 61 -31.27 0.54 6.10
C ASP A 61 -30.23 -0.57 6.27
N CYS A 62 -28.98 -0.17 6.50
CA CYS A 62 -27.88 -1.10 6.71
C CYS A 62 -28.07 -1.94 7.97
N CYS A 63 -28.75 -1.43 9.01
CA CYS A 63 -28.91 -2.16 10.27
C CYS A 63 -29.70 -3.46 10.10
N ASN A 64 -30.66 -3.47 9.20
CA ASN A 64 -31.46 -4.64 8.86
C ASN A 64 -31.03 -5.32 7.54
N CYS A 65 -29.84 -5.00 7.03
CA CYS A 65 -29.36 -5.51 5.74
C CYS A 65 -28.51 -6.78 5.90
N GLU A 66 -28.91 -7.86 5.21
CA GLU A 66 -28.17 -9.14 5.17
C GLU A 66 -26.73 -9.02 4.61
N TYR A 67 -26.46 -7.96 3.84
CA TYR A 67 -25.14 -7.68 3.26
C TYR A 67 -24.28 -6.73 4.10
N ARG A 68 -24.74 -6.31 5.29
CA ARG A 68 -23.93 -5.50 6.20
C ARG A 68 -22.76 -6.31 6.72
N ARG A 69 -21.61 -5.65 6.86
CA ARG A 69 -20.40 -6.17 7.50
C ARG A 69 -19.89 -5.13 8.50
N GLY A 70 -19.04 -5.56 9.43
CA GLY A 70 -18.39 -4.67 10.38
C GLY A 70 -17.44 -3.70 9.69
N GLY A 71 -16.77 -4.14 8.62
CA GLY A 71 -15.79 -3.33 7.90
C GLY A 71 -14.66 -2.87 8.82
N ASP A 72 -14.25 -1.63 8.63
CA ASP A 72 -13.23 -0.91 9.41
C ASP A 72 -13.67 -0.48 10.83
N MET A 73 -14.87 -0.86 11.28
CA MET A 73 -15.38 -0.55 12.63
C MET A 73 -15.05 -1.63 13.67
N LEU A 74 -14.44 -2.74 13.25
CA LEU A 74 -14.02 -3.80 14.17
C LEU A 74 -12.77 -3.36 14.94
N SER A 75 -12.81 -3.48 16.27
CA SER A 75 -11.63 -3.25 17.11
C SER A 75 -10.55 -4.28 16.77
N LEU A 76 -9.29 -3.85 16.75
CA LEU A 76 -8.16 -4.76 16.64
C LEU A 76 -8.05 -5.68 17.86
N ASP A 77 -8.58 -5.26 19.01
CA ASP A 77 -8.65 -6.04 20.24
C ASP A 77 -9.87 -6.98 20.30
N PHE A 78 -10.67 -7.06 19.23
CA PHE A 78 -11.84 -7.93 19.22
C PHE A 78 -11.42 -9.40 19.24
N THR A 79 -11.83 -10.15 20.25
CA THR A 79 -11.49 -11.57 20.39
C THR A 79 -12.44 -12.45 19.58
N SER A 80 -11.88 -13.40 18.83
CA SER A 80 -12.58 -14.44 18.08
C SER A 80 -11.90 -15.80 18.26
N GLU A 81 -12.59 -16.90 17.97
CA GLU A 81 -12.01 -18.24 18.02
C GLU A 81 -11.59 -18.67 16.61
N ASN A 82 -10.37 -19.19 16.47
CA ASN A 82 -9.88 -19.77 15.21
C ASN A 82 -10.35 -21.23 15.04
N GLU A 83 -9.98 -21.88 13.92
CA GLU A 83 -10.37 -23.28 13.64
C GLU A 83 -9.84 -24.29 14.67
N ASP A 84 -8.74 -23.94 15.36
CA ASP A 84 -8.11 -24.77 16.41
C ASP A 84 -8.71 -24.52 17.81
N GLY A 85 -9.63 -23.56 17.94
CA GLY A 85 -10.28 -23.19 19.21
C GLY A 85 -9.48 -22.22 20.08
N ASP A 86 -8.39 -21.65 19.57
CA ASP A 86 -7.61 -20.62 20.25
C ASP A 86 -8.28 -19.25 20.09
N THR A 87 -8.19 -18.44 21.15
CA THR A 87 -8.63 -17.05 21.10
C THR A 87 -7.61 -16.20 20.35
N CYS A 88 -8.04 -15.58 19.26
CA CYS A 88 -7.21 -14.71 18.43
C CYS A 88 -7.90 -13.35 18.22
N THR A 89 -7.09 -12.31 18.10
CA THR A 89 -7.52 -10.97 17.73
C THR A 89 -7.12 -10.64 16.30
N PRO A 90 -7.81 -9.70 15.61
CA PRO A 90 -7.35 -9.18 14.34
C PRO A 90 -5.91 -8.66 14.38
N GLN A 91 -5.44 -8.17 15.53
CA GLN A 91 -4.07 -7.70 15.70
C GLN A 91 -3.04 -8.83 15.53
N ASP A 92 -3.34 -10.03 16.04
CA ASP A 92 -2.44 -11.19 15.96
C ASP A 92 -2.25 -11.68 14.51
N ALA A 93 -3.20 -11.36 13.63
CA ALA A 93 -3.15 -11.72 12.21
C ALA A 93 -2.42 -10.69 11.34
N ILE A 94 -2.05 -9.53 11.89
CA ILE A 94 -1.28 -8.52 11.15
C ILE A 94 0.19 -8.96 11.13
N PRO A 95 0.79 -9.18 9.95
CA PRO A 95 2.20 -9.53 9.87
C PRO A 95 3.07 -8.38 10.37
N ASP A 96 4.17 -8.72 11.03
CA ASP A 96 5.23 -7.74 11.35
C ASP A 96 6.02 -7.45 10.06
N ASP A 97 6.05 -6.19 9.65
CA ASP A 97 6.81 -5.71 8.49
C ASP A 97 8.33 -5.57 8.78
N SER A 98 8.76 -5.91 10.00
CA SER A 98 10.18 -5.94 10.35
C SER A 98 10.94 -6.98 9.53
N PRO A 99 12.16 -6.65 9.07
CA PRO A 99 12.97 -7.60 8.31
C PRO A 99 13.28 -8.85 9.12
N LEU A 100 13.37 -9.98 8.44
CA LEU A 100 13.74 -11.23 9.09
C LEU A 100 15.18 -11.17 9.59
N LEU A 101 15.48 -11.87 10.69
CA LEU A 101 16.84 -11.93 11.22
C LEU A 101 17.84 -12.43 10.16
N ASP A 102 17.43 -13.41 9.35
CA ASP A 102 18.25 -13.98 8.29
C ASP A 102 18.53 -12.97 7.17
N GLU A 103 17.57 -12.10 6.84
CA GLU A 103 17.76 -11.01 5.88
C GLU A 103 18.78 -10.00 6.42
N ILE A 104 18.63 -9.58 7.68
CA ILE A 104 19.57 -8.66 8.34
C ILE A 104 21.00 -9.23 8.33
N VAL A 105 21.15 -10.52 8.65
CA VAL A 105 22.47 -11.18 8.69
C VAL A 105 23.07 -11.29 7.29
N CYS A 106 22.27 -11.67 6.29
CA CYS A 106 22.71 -11.75 4.89
C CYS A 106 23.13 -10.37 4.36
N ASP A 107 22.32 -9.34 4.60
CA ASP A 107 22.63 -7.96 4.19
C ASP A 107 23.92 -7.46 4.82
N ARG A 108 24.10 -7.70 6.13
CA ARG A 108 25.33 -7.34 6.84
C ARG A 108 26.54 -8.04 6.25
N ALA A 109 26.48 -9.37 6.07
CA ALA A 109 27.59 -10.13 5.51
C ALA A 109 27.95 -9.66 4.10
N THR A 110 26.95 -9.26 3.32
CA THR A 110 27.13 -8.78 1.95
C THR A 110 27.74 -7.38 1.93
N LEU A 111 27.27 -6.47 2.78
CA LEU A 111 27.88 -5.15 2.96
C LEU A 111 29.34 -5.27 3.42
N GLU A 112 29.66 -6.17 4.36
CA GLU A 112 31.03 -6.44 4.80
C GLU A 112 31.94 -6.89 3.65
N GLN A 113 31.43 -7.69 2.71
CA GLN A 113 32.17 -8.10 1.51
C GLN A 113 32.42 -6.90 0.57
N LEU A 114 31.40 -6.08 0.31
CA LEU A 114 31.54 -4.88 -0.52
C LEU A 114 32.55 -3.89 0.09
N PHE A 115 32.51 -3.67 1.41
CA PHE A 115 33.48 -2.80 2.09
C PHE A 115 34.90 -3.36 2.01
N ARG A 116 35.08 -4.66 2.19
CA ARG A 116 36.40 -5.31 2.04
C ARG A 116 36.94 -5.11 0.63
N ARG A 117 36.10 -5.34 -0.39
CA ARG A 117 36.51 -5.14 -1.79
C ARG A 117 36.80 -3.67 -2.10
N LEU A 118 36.02 -2.75 -1.54
CA LEU A 118 36.27 -1.33 -1.66
C LEU A 118 37.61 -0.93 -1.02
N GLN A 119 37.95 -1.47 0.15
CA GLN A 119 39.24 -1.22 0.80
C GLN A 119 40.43 -1.74 -0.04
N GLU A 120 40.28 -2.87 -0.74
CA GLU A 120 41.30 -3.38 -1.67
C GLU A 120 41.52 -2.44 -2.86
N LEU A 121 40.44 -1.86 -3.40
CA LEU A 121 40.50 -0.93 -4.54
C LEU A 121 40.96 0.47 -4.14
N MET A 122 40.55 0.94 -2.96
CA MET A 122 40.81 2.27 -2.44
C MET A 122 40.76 2.27 -0.90
N PRO A 123 41.91 2.10 -0.21
CA PRO A 123 41.94 2.01 1.25
C PRO A 123 41.47 3.29 1.93
N GLU A 124 41.60 4.45 1.29
CA GLU A 124 41.15 5.73 1.84
C GLU A 124 39.63 5.92 1.77
N ALA A 125 38.90 5.04 1.07
CA ALA A 125 37.46 5.20 0.83
C ALA A 125 36.62 5.13 2.12
N GLU A 126 37.00 4.28 3.08
CA GLU A 126 36.30 4.15 4.35
C GLU A 126 36.39 5.44 5.16
N GLU A 127 37.59 6.02 5.26
CA GLU A 127 37.81 7.29 5.98
C GLU A 127 37.07 8.45 5.32
N ILE A 128 37.07 8.51 3.98
CA ILE A 128 36.26 9.50 3.24
C ILE A 128 34.76 9.34 3.57
N GLY A 129 34.26 8.11 3.59
CA GLY A 129 32.87 7.81 3.95
C GLY A 129 32.54 8.26 5.37
N ARG A 130 33.42 7.98 6.33
CA ARG A 130 33.28 8.38 7.74
C ARG A 130 33.25 9.91 7.90
N LEU A 131 34.16 10.63 7.24
CA LEU A 131 34.21 12.10 7.28
C LEU A 131 32.97 12.72 6.61
N ARG A 132 32.45 12.10 5.53
CA ARG A 132 31.19 12.53 4.90
C ARG A 132 29.98 12.34 5.82
N LEU A 133 29.92 11.24 6.57
CA LEU A 133 28.86 11.03 7.57
C LEU A 133 28.90 12.08 8.69
N GLN A 134 30.08 12.64 8.98
CA GLN A 134 30.26 13.77 9.91
C GLN A 134 29.93 15.14 9.28
N ASN A 135 29.38 15.17 8.05
CA ASN A 135 29.07 16.38 7.29
C ASN A 135 30.29 17.28 6.98
N ILE A 136 31.49 16.71 6.91
CA ILE A 136 32.70 17.44 6.52
C ILE A 136 32.69 17.60 5.00
N PRO A 137 32.94 18.80 4.45
CA PRO A 137 32.94 19.01 3.00
C PRO A 137 34.14 18.32 2.36
N ASP A 138 33.93 17.81 1.14
CA ASP A 138 34.95 17.13 0.30
C ASP A 138 36.28 17.90 0.16
N GLU A 139 36.25 19.24 0.28
CA GLU A 139 37.46 20.09 0.25
C GLU A 139 38.27 19.97 1.53
N ALA A 140 37.63 20.03 2.69
CA ALA A 140 38.30 19.79 3.97
C ALA A 140 38.77 18.34 4.10
N ILE A 141 38.02 17.37 3.56
CA ILE A 141 38.44 15.96 3.50
C ILE A 141 39.73 15.79 2.68
N ALA A 142 39.82 16.48 1.53
CA ALA A 142 41.04 16.47 0.71
C ALA A 142 42.26 16.99 1.48
N ASP A 143 42.07 18.06 2.25
CA ASP A 143 43.14 18.65 3.07
C ASP A 143 43.54 17.73 4.23
N ILE A 144 42.58 17.09 4.90
CA ILE A 144 42.80 16.12 5.98
C ILE A 144 43.61 14.90 5.48
N LEU A 145 43.24 14.38 4.31
CA LEU A 145 43.87 13.19 3.75
C LEU A 145 45.14 13.49 2.94
N GLY A 146 45.43 14.76 2.65
CA GLY A 146 46.55 15.18 1.81
C GLY A 146 46.42 14.76 0.33
N ILE A 147 45.19 14.46 -0.14
CA ILE A 147 44.90 14.00 -1.51
C ILE A 147 44.04 15.05 -2.21
N LYS A 148 44.43 15.43 -3.44
CA LYS A 148 43.63 16.35 -4.25
C LYS A 148 42.19 15.85 -4.41
N ARG A 149 41.22 16.76 -4.25
CA ARG A 149 39.79 16.46 -4.38
C ARG A 149 39.42 15.73 -5.67
N THR A 150 39.99 16.17 -6.79
CA THR A 150 39.76 15.56 -8.10
C THR A 150 40.27 14.11 -8.17
N THR A 151 41.39 13.84 -7.51
CA THR A 151 42.01 12.51 -7.47
C THR A 151 41.18 11.53 -6.66
N PHE A 152 40.76 11.88 -5.43
CA PHE A 152 39.93 10.95 -4.65
C PHE A 152 38.57 10.72 -5.32
N ARG A 153 37.95 11.75 -5.93
CA ARG A 153 36.68 11.60 -6.66
C ARG A 153 36.82 10.67 -7.86
N SER A 154 37.92 10.79 -8.62
CA SER A 154 38.19 9.91 -9.76
C SER A 154 38.43 8.47 -9.31
N ARG A 155 39.13 8.25 -8.19
CA ARG A 155 39.36 6.91 -7.63
C ARG A 155 38.05 6.27 -7.16
N LEU A 156 37.18 7.02 -6.47
CA LEU A 156 35.86 6.53 -6.06
C LEU A 156 34.98 6.17 -7.26
N ALA A 157 35.01 6.97 -8.34
CA ALA A 157 34.27 6.65 -9.56
C ALA A 157 34.76 5.33 -10.19
N LYS A 158 36.08 5.14 -10.29
CA LYS A 158 36.66 3.89 -10.81
C LYS A 158 36.34 2.69 -9.92
N ALA A 159 36.43 2.85 -8.60
CA ALA A 159 36.08 1.79 -7.66
C ALA A 159 34.60 1.42 -7.77
N LYS A 160 33.72 2.40 -7.94
CA LYS A 160 32.29 2.18 -8.22
C LYS A 160 32.10 1.39 -9.52
N ASP A 161 32.76 1.77 -10.61
CA ASP A 161 32.61 1.09 -11.90
C ASP A 161 33.05 -0.39 -11.82
N ILE A 162 34.13 -0.67 -11.07
CA ILE A 162 34.62 -2.04 -10.83
C ILE A 162 33.60 -2.81 -9.98
N LEU A 163 33.14 -2.24 -8.86
CA LEU A 163 32.17 -2.89 -7.98
C LEU A 163 30.83 -3.13 -8.69
N ALA A 164 30.38 -2.24 -9.56
CA ALA A 164 29.16 -2.43 -10.35
C ALA A 164 29.30 -3.56 -11.39
N ALA A 165 30.51 -3.78 -11.91
CA ALA A 165 30.78 -4.89 -12.82
C ALA A 165 30.89 -6.24 -12.07
N GLU A 166 31.48 -6.24 -10.87
CA GLU A 166 31.65 -7.45 -10.04
C GLU A 166 30.35 -7.84 -9.30
N TYR A 167 29.54 -6.86 -8.90
CA TYR A 167 28.34 -7.02 -8.08
C TYR A 167 27.15 -6.28 -8.70
N PRO A 168 26.65 -6.71 -9.87
CA PRO A 168 25.60 -6.00 -10.61
C PRO A 168 24.26 -5.94 -9.87
N ASP A 169 23.98 -6.89 -8.97
CA ASP A 169 22.71 -6.94 -8.23
C ASP A 169 22.56 -5.79 -7.22
N PHE A 170 23.63 -5.02 -6.94
CA PHE A 170 23.67 -3.96 -5.92
C PHE A 170 23.77 -2.53 -6.47
N PHE A 171 24.02 -2.35 -7.77
CA PHE A 171 24.31 -1.04 -8.40
C PHE A 171 23.32 -0.70 -9.51
#